data_AF-A0A3D2XNL7-F1
#
_entry.id   AF-A0A3D2XNL7-F1
#
_cell.length_a   1.000
_cell.length_b   1.000
_cell.length_c   1.000
_cell.angle_alpha   90.00
_cell.angle_beta   90.00
_cell.angle_gamma   90.00
#
_symmetry.space_group_name_H-M   'P 1'
#
loop_
_entity.id
_entity.type
_entity.pdbx_description
1 polymer ?
#
loop_
_entity_poly.entity_id
_entity_poly.type
_entity_poly.pdbx_seq_one_letter_code
_entity_poly.pdbx_strand_id
1 'polypeptide(L)'
;MNRTDFSNLLAFPSKLNQEQTAGVFSIIKEFPYFQAARALYLKGLKNEESFKYNKTLKTTAAYTSDRSILFDFITSEAFLQNTVSEQIKHNHEGLKTIKVTAFEDISNPPITKIAAIEVENKNDALETTLNIGTPLEFRKGETYSFSKWL
;
A
#
# COMPACT_ATOMS: atom_id res chain seq x y z
N MET A 1 3.50 -22.19 3.34
CA MET A 1 4.78 -21.52 3.67
C MET A 1 5.48 -22.34 4.74
N ASN A 2 6.77 -22.58 4.60
CA ASN A 2 7.55 -23.31 5.61
C ASN A 2 8.24 -22.34 6.60
N ARG A 3 8.88 -22.89 7.65
CA ARG A 3 9.56 -22.11 8.70
C ARG A 3 10.72 -21.25 8.17
N THR A 4 11.51 -21.80 7.25
CA THR A 4 12.68 -21.13 6.69
C THR A 4 12.27 -19.94 5.83
N ASP A 5 11.24 -20.13 4.99
CA ASP A 5 10.65 -19.06 4.19
C ASP A 5 10.20 -17.91 5.08
N PHE A 6 9.46 -18.22 6.14
CA PHE A 6 8.96 -17.21 7.08
C PHE A 6 10.10 -16.45 7.78
N SER A 7 11.13 -17.17 8.23
CA SER A 7 12.31 -16.55 8.85
C SER A 7 13.03 -15.59 7.88
N ASN A 8 13.14 -15.97 6.60
CA ASN A 8 13.74 -15.11 5.58
C ASN A 8 12.91 -13.85 5.33
N LEU A 9 11.58 -13.96 5.38
CA LEU A 9 10.69 -12.81 5.23
C LEU A 9 10.78 -11.83 6.41
N LEU A 10 10.97 -12.34 7.64
CA LEU A 10 11.20 -11.48 8.81
C LEU A 10 12.51 -10.70 8.70
N ALA A 11 13.56 -11.30 8.12
CA ALA A 11 14.83 -10.62 7.89
C ALA A 11 14.74 -9.56 6.77
N PHE A 12 13.91 -9.78 5.75
CA PHE A 12 13.79 -8.91 4.57
C PHE A 12 12.33 -8.62 4.18
N PRO A 13 11.58 -7.87 5.00
CA PRO A 13 10.14 -7.64 4.79
C PRO A 13 9.83 -6.81 3.52
N SER A 14 10.80 -6.08 2.98
CA SER A 14 10.65 -5.27 1.76
C SER A 14 10.48 -6.10 0.47
N LYS A 15 10.73 -7.42 0.52
CA LYS A 15 10.63 -8.34 -0.63
C LYS A 15 9.33 -9.13 -0.68
N LEU A 16 8.35 -8.80 0.18
CA LEU A 16 7.11 -9.56 0.28
C LEU A 16 6.29 -9.42 -1.01
N ASN A 17 6.03 -10.54 -1.67
CA ASN A 17 5.14 -10.62 -2.83
C ASN A 17 3.74 -11.15 -2.46
N GLN A 18 2.80 -11.10 -3.41
CA GLN A 18 1.41 -11.49 -3.16
C GLN A 18 1.22 -12.96 -2.74
N GLU A 19 1.99 -13.88 -3.32
CA GLU A 19 1.95 -15.30 -2.97
C GLU A 19 2.43 -15.53 -1.52
N GLN A 20 3.52 -14.86 -1.14
CA GLN A 20 4.05 -14.87 0.22
C GLN A 20 3.06 -14.22 1.20
N THR A 21 2.44 -13.10 0.83
CA THR A 21 1.37 -12.46 1.62
C THR A 21 0.23 -13.45 1.90
N ALA A 22 -0.22 -14.21 0.89
CA ALA A 22 -1.22 -15.25 1.05
C ALA A 22 -0.74 -16.40 1.94
N GLY A 23 0.53 -16.79 1.80
CA GLY A 23 1.18 -17.77 2.68
C GLY A 23 1.20 -17.33 4.15
N VAL A 24 1.48 -16.05 4.43
CA VAL A 24 1.50 -15.49 5.79
C VAL A 24 0.09 -15.49 6.36
N PHE A 25 -0.91 -15.18 5.53
CA PHE A 25 -2.31 -15.23 5.94
C PHE A 25 -2.74 -16.63 6.38
N SER A 26 -2.29 -17.68 5.70
CA SER A 26 -2.54 -19.07 6.12
C SER A 26 -1.95 -19.37 7.50
N ILE A 27 -0.74 -18.87 7.80
CA ILE A 27 -0.14 -18.99 9.14
C ILE A 27 -1.01 -18.28 10.19
N ILE A 28 -1.53 -17.08 9.90
CA ILE A 28 -2.39 -16.35 10.84
C ILE A 28 -3.70 -17.11 11.09
N LYS A 29 -4.25 -17.78 10.08
CA LYS A 29 -5.45 -18.61 10.24
C LYS A 29 -5.22 -19.78 11.18
N GLU A 30 -4.06 -20.42 11.10
CA GLU A 30 -3.69 -21.56 11.95
C GLU A 30 -3.24 -21.11 13.35
N PHE A 31 -2.54 -19.98 13.44
CA PHE A 31 -2.01 -19.42 14.69
C PHE A 31 -2.47 -17.96 14.89
N PRO A 32 -3.73 -17.72 15.32
CA PRO A 32 -4.31 -16.38 15.37
C PRO A 32 -3.58 -15.39 16.30
N TYR A 33 -2.83 -15.86 17.28
CA TYR A 33 -2.10 -15.01 18.22
C TYR A 33 -0.64 -14.75 17.81
N PHE A 34 -0.22 -15.23 16.62
CA PHE A 34 1.15 -15.04 16.17
C PHE A 34 1.39 -13.61 15.65
N GLN A 35 1.80 -12.71 16.57
CA GLN A 35 1.95 -11.28 16.31
C GLN A 35 2.91 -10.97 15.16
N ALA A 36 4.05 -11.66 15.07
CA ALA A 36 5.01 -11.44 13.99
C ALA A 36 4.41 -11.72 12.60
N ALA A 37 3.60 -12.78 12.47
CA ALA A 37 2.91 -13.08 11.21
C ALA A 37 1.89 -11.99 10.88
N ARG A 38 1.15 -11.46 11.87
CA ARG A 38 0.21 -10.35 11.66
C ARG A 38 0.89 -9.07 11.21
N ALA A 39 2.01 -8.71 11.85
CA ALA A 39 2.82 -7.55 11.45
C ALA A 39 3.35 -7.69 10.02
N LEU A 40 3.84 -8.88 9.66
CA LEU A 40 4.33 -9.16 8.31
C LEU A 40 3.21 -9.12 7.26
N TYR A 41 2.04 -9.69 7.57
CA TYR A 41 0.87 -9.62 6.69
C TYR A 41 0.39 -8.18 6.49
N LEU A 42 0.44 -7.36 7.55
CA LEU A 42 0.10 -5.95 7.50
C LEU A 42 1.04 -5.17 6.55
N LYS A 43 2.35 -5.47 6.57
CA LYS A 43 3.32 -4.92 5.59
C LYS A 43 2.97 -5.35 4.16
N GLY A 44 2.58 -6.61 3.95
CA GLY A 44 2.13 -7.08 2.64
C GLY A 44 0.94 -6.32 2.09
N LEU A 45 -0.12 -6.17 2.91
CA LEU A 45 -1.29 -5.39 2.53
C LEU A 45 -0.96 -3.91 2.28
N LYS A 46 0.01 -3.33 3.00
CA LYS A 46 0.47 -1.96 2.76
C LYS A 46 1.19 -1.83 1.42
N ASN A 47 2.08 -2.78 1.10
CA ASN A 47 2.80 -2.80 -0.19
C ASN A 47 1.85 -2.95 -1.39
N GLU A 48 0.79 -3.74 -1.24
CA GLU A 48 -0.23 -3.97 -2.26
C GLU A 48 -1.30 -2.87 -2.32
N GLU A 49 -1.18 -1.81 -1.50
CA GLU A 49 -2.19 -0.76 -1.33
C GLU A 49 -3.61 -1.31 -1.11
N SER A 50 -3.71 -2.43 -0.39
CA SER A 50 -4.95 -3.18 -0.29
C SER A 50 -5.98 -2.48 0.59
N PHE A 51 -7.22 -2.40 0.14
CA PHE A 51 -8.37 -1.94 0.93
C PHE A 51 -8.60 -2.74 2.22
N LYS A 52 -8.05 -3.95 2.32
CA LYS A 52 -8.11 -4.78 3.52
C LYS A 52 -7.18 -4.28 4.63
N TYR A 53 -6.21 -3.41 4.32
CA TYR A 53 -5.19 -2.95 5.25
C TYR A 53 -5.80 -2.36 6.52
N ASN A 54 -6.72 -1.38 6.40
CA ASN A 54 -7.27 -0.65 7.54
C ASN A 54 -8.00 -1.59 8.53
N LYS A 55 -8.81 -2.51 8.02
CA LYS A 55 -9.49 -3.52 8.85
C LYS A 55 -8.49 -4.47 9.52
N THR A 56 -7.47 -4.90 8.78
CA THR A 56 -6.40 -5.77 9.30
C THR A 56 -5.55 -5.04 10.34
N LEU A 57 -5.31 -3.75 10.21
CA LEU A 57 -4.58 -2.93 11.19
C LEU A 57 -5.31 -2.92 12.54
N LYS A 58 -6.62 -2.64 12.53
CA LYS A 58 -7.45 -2.70 13.76
C LYS A 58 -7.42 -4.08 14.40
N THR A 59 -7.57 -5.11 13.58
CA THR A 59 -7.51 -6.50 14.06
C THR A 59 -6.13 -6.79 14.65
N THR A 60 -5.05 -6.42 13.98
CA THR A 60 -3.67 -6.63 14.45
C THR A 60 -3.44 -5.91 15.78
N ALA A 61 -3.94 -4.69 15.95
CA ALA A 61 -3.84 -3.97 17.22
C ALA A 61 -4.61 -4.63 18.37
N ALA A 62 -5.69 -5.36 18.10
CA ALA A 62 -6.40 -6.16 19.11
C ALA A 62 -5.63 -7.42 19.53
N TYR A 63 -4.83 -7.98 18.62
CA TYR A 63 -3.98 -9.15 18.89
C TYR A 63 -2.55 -8.81 19.32
N THR A 64 -2.18 -7.52 19.34
CA THR A 64 -0.87 -7.04 19.77
C THR A 64 -0.91 -6.67 21.25
N SER A 65 0.11 -7.07 22.00
CA SER A 65 0.19 -6.82 23.45
C SER A 65 0.46 -5.35 23.77
N ASP A 66 1.27 -4.68 22.95
CA ASP A 66 1.57 -3.25 23.08
C ASP A 66 1.32 -2.55 21.73
N ARG A 67 0.34 -1.64 21.73
CA ARG A 67 -0.05 -0.88 20.53
C ARG A 67 0.97 0.19 20.16
N SER A 68 1.81 0.61 21.11
CA SER A 68 2.91 1.55 20.86
C SER A 68 3.96 0.92 19.95
N ILE A 69 4.30 -0.35 20.19
CA ILE A 69 5.22 -1.11 19.32
C ILE A 69 4.62 -1.27 17.91
N LEU A 70 3.33 -1.57 17.80
CA LEU A 70 2.66 -1.62 16.50
C LEU A 70 2.69 -0.25 15.80
N PHE A 71 2.45 0.83 16.53
CA PHE A 71 2.50 2.19 16.01
C PHE A 71 3.91 2.56 15.50
N ASP A 72 4.93 2.28 16.31
CA ASP A 72 6.34 2.51 15.93
C ASP A 72 6.70 1.71 14.69
N PHE A 73 6.21 0.47 14.59
CA PHE A 73 6.40 -0.37 13.41
C PHE A 73 5.75 0.22 12.16
N ILE A 74 4.46 0.55 12.18
CA ILE A 74 3.74 1.04 10.99
C ILE A 74 4.15 2.46 10.55
N THR A 75 4.76 3.23 11.46
CA THR A 75 5.30 4.57 11.18
C THR A 75 6.81 4.57 10.92
N SER A 76 7.45 3.40 10.92
CA SER A 76 8.87 3.25 10.59
C SER A 76 9.13 3.45 9.10
N GLU A 77 10.31 3.97 8.77
CA GLU A 77 10.71 4.18 7.36
C GLU A 77 10.75 2.86 6.57
N ALA A 78 11.28 1.80 7.18
CA ALA A 78 11.31 0.46 6.57
C ALA A 78 9.88 -0.06 6.25
N PHE A 79 8.90 0.27 7.08
CA PHE A 79 7.51 -0.09 6.84
C PHE A 79 6.86 0.75 5.73
N LEU A 80 7.15 2.05 5.67
CA LEU A 80 6.59 2.95 4.67
C LEU A 80 7.27 2.84 3.30
N GLN A 81 8.47 2.27 3.22
CA GLN A 81 9.19 2.09 1.98
C GLN A 81 8.42 1.19 0.99
N ASN A 82 7.97 1.79 -0.12
CA ASN A 82 7.41 1.09 -1.28
C ASN A 82 8.45 1.08 -2.41
N THR A 83 9.00 -0.09 -2.70
CA THR A 83 10.05 -0.29 -3.71
C THR A 83 9.61 0.06 -5.12
N VAL A 84 8.33 -0.11 -5.45
CA VAL A 84 7.77 0.25 -6.78
C VAL A 84 7.72 1.76 -6.94
N SER A 85 7.27 2.49 -5.91
CA SER A 85 7.24 3.95 -5.93
C SER A 85 8.63 4.57 -6.06
N GLU A 86 9.65 3.99 -5.40
CA GLU A 86 11.04 4.42 -5.54
C GLU A 86 11.57 4.20 -6.96
N GLN A 87 11.30 3.04 -7.57
CA GLN A 87 11.70 2.74 -8.95
C GLN A 87 11.07 3.70 -9.96
N ILE A 88 9.78 4.00 -9.83
CA ILE A 88 9.09 4.95 -10.72
C ILE A 88 9.68 6.35 -10.58
N LYS A 89 9.94 6.82 -9.35
CA LYS A 89 10.59 8.12 -9.11
C LYS A 89 11.95 8.20 -9.80
N HIS A 90 12.78 7.17 -9.67
CA HIS A 90 14.09 7.12 -10.32
C HIS A 90 14.01 7.13 -11.85
N ASN A 91 13.08 6.36 -12.44
CA ASN A 91 12.89 6.33 -13.89
C ASN A 91 12.39 7.68 -14.44
N HIS A 92 11.52 8.37 -13.70
CA HIS A 92 10.99 9.68 -14.09
C HIS A 92 12.09 10.76 -14.14
N GLU A 93 13.04 10.78 -13.21
CA GLU A 93 14.17 11.71 -13.26
C GLU A 93 15.07 11.47 -14.49
N GLY A 94 15.22 10.21 -14.93
CA GLY A 94 15.91 9.87 -16.17
C GLY A 94 15.26 10.48 -17.41
N LEU A 95 13.92 10.49 -17.47
CA LEU A 95 13.16 11.07 -18.60
C LEU A 95 13.31 12.59 -18.72
N LYS A 96 13.49 13.31 -17.62
CA LYS A 96 13.71 14.77 -17.63
C LYS A 96 15.01 15.19 -18.31
N THR A 97 15.95 14.26 -18.46
CA THR A 97 17.26 14.50 -19.09
C THR A 97 17.20 14.35 -20.61
N ILE A 98 16.10 13.84 -21.17
CA ILE A 98 15.92 13.70 -22.61
C ILE A 98 15.70 15.09 -23.21
N LYS A 99 16.71 15.60 -23.94
CA LYS A 99 16.62 16.86 -24.67
C LYS A 99 15.64 16.69 -25.84
N VAL A 100 14.45 17.27 -25.72
CA VAL A 100 13.45 17.29 -26.80
C VAL A 100 13.98 18.15 -27.94
N THR A 101 14.28 17.54 -29.09
CA THR A 101 14.85 18.23 -30.26
C THR A 101 13.82 18.61 -31.32
N ALA A 102 12.57 18.16 -31.20
CA ALA A 102 11.50 18.49 -32.15
C ALA A 102 10.13 18.54 -31.45
N PHE A 103 9.36 19.56 -31.80
CA PHE A 103 7.94 19.71 -31.47
C PHE A 103 7.17 19.52 -32.78
N GLU A 104 6.19 18.62 -32.79
CA GLU A 104 5.32 18.37 -33.94
C GLU A 104 3.87 18.51 -33.47
N ASP A 105 3.15 19.47 -34.06
CA ASP A 105 1.79 19.82 -33.69
C ASP A 105 0.78 18.90 -34.38
N ILE A 106 0.14 18.03 -33.61
CA ILE A 106 -0.87 17.07 -34.09
C ILE A 106 -2.31 17.54 -33.85
N SER A 107 -2.54 18.82 -33.57
CA SER A 107 -3.85 19.35 -33.13
C SER A 107 -4.99 19.30 -34.16
N ASN A 108 -4.84 18.65 -35.32
CA ASN A 108 -5.89 18.65 -36.34
C ASN A 108 -6.14 17.30 -37.06
N PRO A 109 -6.65 16.27 -36.37
CA PRO A 109 -7.34 15.15 -37.03
C PRO A 109 -8.79 15.53 -37.42
N PRO A 110 -9.33 15.04 -38.56
CA PRO A 110 -10.69 15.33 -38.98
C PRO A 110 -11.74 14.78 -38.00
N ILE A 111 -12.57 15.67 -37.48
CA ILE A 111 -13.63 15.40 -36.50
C ILE A 111 -14.69 14.50 -37.14
N THR A 112 -14.75 13.24 -36.72
CA THR A 112 -15.94 12.40 -36.94
C THR A 112 -16.72 12.35 -35.64
N LYS A 113 -17.94 12.89 -35.67
CA LYS A 113 -18.89 12.90 -34.55
C LYS A 113 -19.05 11.50 -33.95
N ILE A 114 -18.79 11.35 -32.66
CA ILE A 114 -19.39 10.29 -31.84
C ILE A 114 -19.96 10.96 -30.60
N ALA A 115 -21.29 11.07 -30.60
CA ALA A 115 -22.07 11.36 -29.42
C ALA A 115 -22.03 10.13 -28.51
N ALA A 116 -21.40 10.26 -27.35
CA ALA A 116 -21.66 9.45 -26.18
C ALA A 116 -21.22 10.27 -24.95
N ILE A 117 -22.18 10.95 -24.34
CA ILE A 117 -22.01 11.51 -23.00
C ILE A 117 -21.99 10.29 -22.07
N GLU A 118 -20.80 9.89 -21.64
CA GLU A 118 -20.65 8.99 -20.51
C GLU A 118 -21.00 9.79 -19.25
N VAL A 119 -22.09 9.38 -18.59
CA VAL A 119 -22.47 9.90 -17.29
C VAL A 119 -21.41 9.42 -16.30
N GLU A 120 -20.50 10.32 -15.93
CA GLU A 120 -19.56 10.13 -14.84
C GLU A 120 -20.35 9.74 -13.58
N ASN A 121 -20.11 8.52 -13.08
CA ASN A 121 -20.67 8.04 -11.83
C ASN A 121 -20.08 8.90 -10.70
N LYS A 122 -20.82 9.92 -10.26
CA LYS A 122 -20.39 10.86 -9.19
C LYS A 122 -19.86 10.16 -7.94
N ASN A 123 -20.29 8.92 -7.69
CA ASN A 123 -19.83 8.12 -6.54
C ASN A 123 -18.35 7.73 -6.65
N ASP A 124 -17.84 7.32 -7.82
CA ASP A 124 -16.44 6.91 -7.98
C ASP A 124 -15.48 8.11 -7.83
N ALA A 125 -15.87 9.28 -8.34
CA ALA A 125 -15.10 10.51 -8.15
C ALA A 125 -15.04 10.93 -6.67
N LEU A 126 -16.13 10.74 -5.91
CA LEU A 126 -16.17 11.02 -4.47
C LEU A 126 -15.33 10.02 -3.67
N GLU A 127 -15.41 8.72 -3.97
CA GLU A 127 -14.57 7.70 -3.32
C GLU A 127 -13.07 7.95 -3.55
N THR A 128 -12.71 8.38 -4.76
CA THR A 128 -11.33 8.72 -5.12
C THR A 128 -10.86 9.98 -4.39
N THR A 129 -11.70 11.02 -4.29
CA THR A 129 -11.35 12.24 -3.53
C THR A 129 -11.23 12.01 -2.03
N LEU A 130 -12.04 11.10 -1.46
CA LEU A 130 -11.96 10.71 -0.05
C LEU A 130 -10.91 9.61 0.21
N ASN A 131 -10.21 9.12 -0.83
CA ASN A 131 -9.24 8.02 -0.76
C ASN A 131 -9.79 6.76 -0.08
N ILE A 132 -11.09 6.47 -0.29
CA ILE A 132 -11.78 5.36 0.35
C ILE A 132 -11.17 4.05 -0.16
N GLY A 133 -10.82 3.16 0.77
CA GLY A 133 -10.18 1.88 0.43
C GLY A 133 -8.67 1.94 0.24
N THR A 134 -8.01 3.09 0.41
CA THR A 134 -6.55 3.15 0.46
C THR A 134 -6.03 2.90 1.90
N PRO A 135 -4.79 2.40 2.07
CA PRO A 135 -4.17 2.26 3.38
C PRO A 135 -4.00 3.61 4.08
N LEU A 136 -4.58 3.78 5.27
CA LEU A 136 -4.38 4.95 6.12
C LEU A 136 -2.91 5.06 6.55
N GLU A 137 -2.39 6.29 6.50
CA GLU A 137 -1.04 6.62 6.94
C GLU A 137 -1.10 7.40 8.25
N PHE A 138 -0.19 7.04 9.15
CA PHE A 138 0.02 7.76 10.40
C PHE A 138 1.43 8.32 10.41
N ARG A 139 1.56 9.54 10.92
CA ARG A 139 2.87 10.16 11.19
C ARG A 139 3.32 9.79 12.59
N LYS A 140 4.64 9.74 12.83
CA LYS A 140 5.22 9.39 14.15
C LYS A 140 4.68 10.24 15.33
N GLY A 141 4.22 11.46 15.08
CA GLY A 141 3.62 12.32 16.12
C GLY A 141 2.14 12.07 16.43
N GLU A 142 1.47 11.15 15.71
CA GLU A 142 0.01 10.97 15.75
C GLU A 142 -0.45 9.82 16.65
N THR A 143 0.31 9.52 17.72
CA THR A 143 0.02 8.41 18.65
C THR A 143 -1.39 8.53 19.26
N TYR A 144 -1.83 9.74 19.59
CA TYR A 144 -3.18 9.99 20.12
C TYR A 144 -4.26 9.67 19.09
N SER A 145 -4.09 10.14 17.85
CA SER A 145 -5.03 9.88 16.75
C SER A 145 -5.12 8.39 16.44
N PHE A 146 -3.97 7.69 16.39
CA PHE A 146 -3.92 6.25 16.22
C PHE A 146 -4.69 5.52 17.32
N SER A 147 -4.45 5.90 18.58
CA SER A 147 -5.13 5.29 19.73
C SER A 147 -6.64 5.50 19.72
N LYS A 148 -7.12 6.65 19.24
CA LYS A 148 -8.56 6.94 19.10
C LYS A 148 -9.21 6.23 17.91
N TRP A 149 -8.41 5.93 16.89
CA TRP A 149 -8.91 5.32 15.66
C TRP A 149 -9.11 3.80 15.80
N LEU A 150 -8.29 3.12 16.60
CA LEU A 150 -8.39 1.68 16.87
C LEU A 150 -9.73 1.31 17.52
#